data_AF-A0A537MX34-F1
#
_entry.id   AF-A0A537MX34-F1
#
_cell.length_a   1.000
_cell.length_b   1.000
_cell.length_c   1.000
_cell.angle_alpha   90.00
_cell.angle_beta   90.00
_cell.angle_gamma   90.00
#
_symmetry.space_group_name_H-M   'P 1'
#
loop_
_entity.id
_entity.type
_entity.pdbx_description
1 polymer ?
#
loop_
_entity_poly.entity_id
_entity_poly.type
_entity_poly.pdbx_seq_one_letter_code
_entity_poly.pdbx_strand_id
1 'polypeptide(L)'
;IHPLTILSTLPSAGVGALLALNLGHMDLSVIGIIGIILLIGIVKKNGIMLVDFAISAERDHHMPAKEAIREACLLRFRPILMTTAAAMLAGVPLAFGHGTGSELRQPLGYAMVGGLAVSQLLTLYTTPVVYLYLDRIQVWLRGGKQHHEHDEIERIPAIAAE
;
A
#
# COMPACT_ATOMS: atom_id res chain seq x y z
N ILE A 1 4.22 17.51 2.15
CA ILE A 1 4.03 16.36 3.07
C ILE A 1 3.65 15.05 2.34
N HIS A 2 3.07 15.10 1.14
CA HIS A 2 2.73 13.91 0.33
C HIS A 2 3.87 12.89 0.07
N PRO A 3 5.15 13.27 -0.10
CA PRO A 3 6.24 12.29 -0.25
C PRO A 3 6.54 11.50 1.02
N LEU A 4 6.26 12.09 2.19
CA LEU A 4 6.50 11.46 3.50
C LEU A 4 5.53 10.29 3.71
N THR A 5 4.26 10.43 3.32
CA THR A 5 3.26 9.35 3.34
C THR A 5 3.74 8.11 2.59
N ILE A 6 4.34 8.33 1.41
CA ILE A 6 4.86 7.28 0.55
C ILE A 6 6.12 6.67 1.16
N LEU A 7 7.04 7.50 1.67
CA LEU A 7 8.29 7.04 2.29
C LEU A 7 8.03 6.22 3.57
N SER A 8 6.97 6.53 4.33
CA SER A 8 6.56 5.79 5.53
C SER A 8 6.12 4.35 5.26
N THR A 9 5.89 3.97 4.00
CA THR A 9 5.54 2.58 3.64
C THR A 9 6.77 1.70 3.35
N LEU A 10 7.95 2.29 3.15
CA LEU A 10 9.21 1.57 2.93
C LEU A 10 9.62 0.63 4.08
N PRO A 11 9.49 1.02 5.36
CA PRO A 11 9.84 0.15 6.47
C PRO A 11 9.01 -1.14 6.48
N SER A 12 7.74 -1.06 6.09
CA SER A 12 6.83 -2.21 6.07
C SER A 12 7.28 -3.27 5.06
N ALA A 13 7.82 -2.86 3.90
CA ALA A 13 8.38 -3.77 2.91
C ALA A 13 9.61 -4.52 3.41
N GLY A 14 10.51 -3.83 4.13
CA GLY A 14 11.67 -4.44 4.76
C GLY A 14 11.27 -5.43 5.86
N VAL A 15 10.33 -5.04 6.74
CA VAL A 15 9.84 -5.89 7.83
C VAL A 15 9.19 -7.17 7.30
N GLY A 16 8.32 -7.08 6.29
CA GLY A 16 7.68 -8.27 5.72
C GLY A 16 8.68 -9.23 5.09
N ALA A 17 9.70 -8.71 4.40
CA ALA A 17 10.75 -9.54 3.80
C ALA A 17 11.64 -10.23 4.85
N LEU A 18 12.02 -9.50 5.90
CA LEU A 18 12.80 -10.03 7.01
C LEU A 18 12.04 -11.12 7.76
N LEU A 19 10.75 -10.90 8.02
CA LEU A 19 9.88 -11.90 8.63
C LEU A 19 9.77 -13.16 7.76
N ALA A 20 9.66 -13.00 6.45
CA ALA A 20 9.59 -14.11 5.51
C ALA A 20 10.88 -14.95 5.47
N LEU A 21 12.04 -14.30 5.46
CA LEU A 21 13.33 -14.99 5.52
C LEU A 21 13.51 -15.74 6.85
N ASN A 22 13.12 -15.12 7.97
CA ASN A 22 13.20 -15.74 9.28
C ASN A 22 12.27 -16.96 9.40
N LEU A 23 11.03 -16.86 8.92
CA LEU A 23 10.07 -17.98 8.85
C LEU A 23 10.54 -19.12 7.95
N GLY A 24 11.26 -18.80 6.87
CA GLY A 24 11.89 -19.79 5.99
C GLY A 24 13.22 -20.35 6.49
N HIS A 25 13.70 -19.91 7.67
CA HIS A 25 15.04 -20.19 8.18
C HIS A 25 16.17 -19.91 7.16
N MET A 26 16.00 -18.85 6.35
CA MET A 26 16.96 -18.44 5.34
C MET A 26 17.77 -17.23 5.82
N ASP A 27 19.07 -17.24 5.55
CA ASP A 27 19.94 -16.12 5.89
C ASP A 27 19.70 -14.89 5.01
N LEU A 28 19.99 -13.71 5.58
CA LEU A 28 20.00 -12.45 4.84
C LEU A 28 21.26 -12.36 3.97
N SER A 29 21.23 -13.06 2.84
CA SER A 29 22.28 -13.02 1.81
C SER A 29 22.11 -11.83 0.88
N VAL A 30 23.11 -11.59 0.01
CA VAL A 30 23.02 -10.59 -1.06
C VAL A 30 21.76 -10.80 -1.92
N ILE A 31 21.36 -12.05 -2.15
CA ILE A 31 20.14 -12.37 -2.91
C ILE A 31 18.88 -11.99 -2.11
N GLY A 32 18.88 -12.23 -0.80
CA GLY A 32 17.80 -11.77 0.08
C GLY A 32 17.62 -10.25 0.01
N ILE A 33 18.72 -9.49 -0.02
CA ILE A 33 18.70 -8.03 -0.20
C ILE A 33 18.11 -7.62 -1.55
N ILE A 34 18.47 -8.32 -2.64
CA ILE A 34 17.85 -8.08 -3.97
C ILE A 34 16.34 -8.31 -3.90
N GLY A 35 15.89 -9.36 -3.20
CA GLY A 35 14.48 -9.61 -2.92
C GLY A 35 13.81 -8.44 -2.20
N ILE A 36 14.44 -7.90 -1.16
CA ILE A 36 13.94 -6.71 -0.44
C ILE A 36 13.81 -5.49 -1.35
N ILE A 37 14.80 -5.24 -2.21
CA ILE A 37 14.78 -4.11 -3.15
C ILE A 37 13.64 -4.28 -4.17
N LEU A 38 13.43 -5.48 -4.71
CA LEU A 38 12.32 -5.80 -5.61
C LEU A 38 10.96 -5.58 -4.91
N LEU A 39 10.82 -6.06 -3.68
CA LEU A 39 9.62 -5.89 -2.85
C LEU A 39 9.29 -4.42 -2.64
N ILE A 40 10.29 -3.61 -2.30
CA ILE A 40 10.13 -2.16 -2.16
C ILE A 40 9.54 -1.58 -3.46
N GLY A 41 10.06 -1.95 -4.63
CA GLY A 41 9.54 -1.46 -5.90
C GLY A 41 8.08 -1.83 -6.15
N ILE A 42 7.72 -3.10 -5.93
CA ILE A 42 6.36 -3.61 -6.18
C ILE A 42 5.35 -2.97 -5.23
N VAL A 43 5.63 -3.01 -3.93
CA VAL A 43 4.71 -2.53 -2.89
C VAL A 43 4.59 -1.01 -2.93
N LYS A 44 5.71 -0.29 -3.11
CA LYS A 44 5.71 1.18 -3.17
C LYS A 44 4.99 1.69 -4.41
N LYS A 45 5.14 1.03 -5.57
CA LYS A 45 4.37 1.40 -6.78
C LYS A 45 2.88 1.37 -6.49
N ASN A 46 2.39 0.32 -5.83
CA ASN A 46 0.98 0.18 -5.47
C ASN A 46 0.51 1.25 -4.47
N GLY A 47 1.35 1.58 -3.47
CA GLY A 47 1.06 2.63 -2.47
C GLY A 47 1.07 4.05 -3.03
N ILE A 48 2.08 4.41 -3.85
CA ILE A 48 2.17 5.70 -4.57
C ILE A 48 0.89 5.92 -5.36
N MET A 49 0.56 4.93 -6.17
CA MET A 49 -0.62 4.94 -7.01
C MET A 49 -1.90 5.15 -6.17
N LEU A 50 -2.09 4.48 -5.03
CA LEU A 50 -3.25 4.69 -4.15
C LEU A 50 -3.37 6.13 -3.65
N VAL A 51 -2.27 6.69 -3.15
CA VAL A 51 -2.23 8.06 -2.63
C VAL A 51 -2.46 9.07 -3.75
N ASP A 52 -1.84 8.86 -4.92
CA ASP A 52 -2.00 9.75 -6.07
C ASP A 52 -3.47 9.81 -6.55
N PHE A 53 -4.18 8.67 -6.52
CA PHE A 53 -5.60 8.64 -6.88
C PHE A 53 -6.47 9.37 -5.86
N ALA A 54 -6.19 9.20 -4.57
CA ALA A 54 -6.91 9.92 -3.51
C ALA A 54 -6.70 11.44 -3.64
N ILE A 55 -5.48 11.88 -3.93
CA ILE A 55 -5.17 13.31 -4.14
C ILE A 55 -5.86 13.85 -5.40
N SER A 56 -5.90 13.07 -6.49
CA SER A 56 -6.63 13.46 -7.70
C SER A 56 -8.12 13.62 -7.39
N ALA A 57 -8.71 12.67 -6.66
CA ALA A 57 -10.13 12.73 -6.30
C ALA A 57 -10.47 13.93 -5.39
N GLU A 58 -9.60 14.28 -4.43
CA GLU A 58 -9.77 15.50 -3.63
C GLU A 58 -9.72 16.78 -4.49
N ARG A 59 -8.81 16.84 -5.47
CA ARG A 59 -8.61 18.04 -6.30
C ARG A 59 -9.66 18.19 -7.40
N ASP A 60 -9.97 17.10 -8.09
CA ASP A 60 -10.81 17.13 -9.29
C ASP A 60 -12.30 17.04 -8.93
N HIS A 61 -12.63 16.33 -7.85
CA HIS A 61 -14.01 16.09 -7.43
C HIS A 61 -14.40 16.81 -6.14
N HIS A 62 -13.51 17.62 -5.54
CA HIS A 62 -13.72 18.33 -4.27
C HIS A 62 -14.21 17.41 -3.14
N MET A 63 -13.88 16.12 -3.23
CA MET A 63 -14.34 15.12 -2.27
C MET A 63 -13.58 15.27 -0.94
N PRO A 64 -14.24 14.99 0.20
CA PRO A 64 -13.56 14.96 1.48
C PRO A 64 -12.54 13.82 1.50
N ALA A 65 -11.40 14.03 2.16
CA ALA A 65 -10.26 13.11 2.18
C ALA A 65 -10.61 11.66 2.52
N LYS A 66 -11.60 11.48 3.41
CA LYS A 66 -12.12 10.17 3.81
C LYS A 66 -12.86 9.44 2.70
N GLU A 67 -13.58 10.15 1.86
CA GLU A 67 -14.30 9.56 0.72
C GLU A 67 -13.33 9.27 -0.43
N ALA A 68 -12.43 10.22 -0.72
CA ALA A 68 -11.41 10.08 -1.76
C ALA A 68 -10.50 8.86 -1.53
N ILE A 69 -9.99 8.66 -0.31
CA ILE A 69 -9.15 7.50 0.01
C ILE A 69 -9.94 6.19 -0.02
N ARG A 70 -11.23 6.21 0.36
CA ARG A 70 -12.09 5.02 0.31
C ARG A 70 -12.33 4.57 -1.12
N GLU A 71 -12.66 5.51 -2.00
CA GLU A 71 -12.84 5.24 -3.43
C GLU A 71 -11.54 4.76 -4.07
N ALA A 72 -10.41 5.42 -3.75
CA ALA A 72 -9.10 4.97 -4.18
C ALA A 72 -8.82 3.52 -3.75
N CYS A 73 -9.14 3.15 -2.49
CA CYS A 73 -8.96 1.79 -2.01
C CYS A 73 -9.79 0.77 -2.82
N LEU A 74 -11.05 1.08 -3.12
CA LEU A 74 -11.94 0.18 -3.87
C LEU A 74 -11.46 -0.03 -5.31
N LEU A 75 -11.07 1.04 -6.00
CA LEU A 75 -10.62 0.97 -7.38
C LEU A 75 -9.29 0.22 -7.52
N ARG A 76 -8.44 0.29 -6.49
CA ARG A 76 -7.10 -0.30 -6.53
C ARG A 76 -6.99 -1.67 -5.90
N PHE A 77 -7.98 -2.09 -5.12
CA PHE A 77 -8.00 -3.42 -4.50
C PHE A 77 -7.81 -4.53 -5.53
N ARG A 78 -8.55 -4.49 -6.65
CA ARG A 78 -8.42 -5.50 -7.73
C ARG A 78 -7.01 -5.47 -8.37
N PRO A 79 -6.49 -4.33 -8.85
CA PRO A 79 -5.11 -4.23 -9.34
C PRO A 79 -4.01 -4.67 -8.34
N ILE A 80 -4.16 -4.32 -7.06
CA ILE A 80 -3.20 -4.68 -6.02
C ILE A 80 -3.18 -6.20 -5.83
N LEU A 81 -4.34 -6.84 -5.75
CA LEU A 81 -4.43 -8.29 -5.66
C LEU A 81 -3.89 -8.97 -6.92
N MET A 82 -4.16 -8.43 -8.12
CA MET A 82 -3.64 -8.98 -9.37
C MET A 82 -2.10 -8.98 -9.41
N THR A 83 -1.48 -7.87 -9.04
CA THR A 83 -0.01 -7.75 -9.06
C THR A 83 0.64 -8.62 -8.00
N THR A 84 0.08 -8.66 -6.79
CA THR A 84 0.61 -9.49 -5.71
C THR A 84 0.41 -10.99 -5.97
N ALA A 85 -0.75 -11.40 -6.47
CA ALA A 85 -0.99 -12.79 -6.85
C ALA A 85 -0.02 -13.25 -7.96
N ALA A 86 0.17 -12.44 -9.01
CA ALA A 86 1.10 -12.77 -10.08
C ALA A 86 2.54 -12.94 -9.58
N ALA A 87 3.00 -12.01 -8.73
CA ALA A 87 4.35 -12.07 -8.18
C ALA A 87 4.54 -13.20 -7.15
N MET A 88 3.51 -13.50 -6.34
CA MET A 88 3.52 -14.66 -5.45
C MET A 88 3.56 -15.97 -6.24
N LEU A 89 2.72 -16.12 -7.27
CA LEU A 89 2.71 -17.31 -8.13
C LEU A 89 4.05 -17.49 -8.87
N ALA A 90 4.71 -16.40 -9.26
CA ALA A 90 6.07 -16.45 -9.80
C ALA A 90 7.13 -16.83 -8.74
N GLY A 91 6.95 -16.40 -7.49
CA GLY A 91 7.86 -16.66 -6.39
C GLY A 91 7.75 -18.07 -5.79
N VAL A 92 6.57 -18.70 -5.81
CA VAL A 92 6.33 -20.05 -5.30
C VAL A 92 7.29 -21.10 -5.89
N PRO A 93 7.44 -21.25 -7.23
CA PRO A 93 8.37 -22.23 -7.78
C PRO A 93 9.85 -21.90 -7.48
N LEU A 94 10.19 -20.63 -7.26
CA LEU A 94 11.53 -20.23 -6.85
C LEU A 94 11.81 -20.62 -5.38
N ALA A 95 10.81 -20.48 -4.51
CA ALA A 95 10.90 -20.83 -3.08
C ALA A 95 10.99 -22.35 -2.85
N PHE A 96 10.26 -23.15 -3.63
CA PHE A 96 10.22 -24.61 -3.50
C PHE A 96 11.08 -25.36 -4.55
N GLY A 97 11.86 -24.64 -5.35
CA GLY A 97 12.75 -25.25 -6.33
C GLY A 97 13.89 -26.01 -5.64
N HIS A 98 14.02 -27.30 -5.93
CA HIS A 98 15.12 -28.15 -5.48
C HIS A 98 16.02 -28.49 -6.67
N GLY A 99 17.34 -28.31 -6.53
CA GLY A 99 18.32 -28.55 -7.58
C GLY A 99 19.55 -27.64 -7.49
N THR A 100 20.43 -27.72 -8.49
CA THR A 100 21.65 -26.89 -8.59
C THR A 100 21.29 -25.40 -8.63
N GLY A 101 21.90 -24.59 -7.75
CA GLY A 101 21.58 -23.16 -7.62
C GLY A 101 20.32 -22.84 -6.80
N SER A 102 19.76 -23.83 -6.08
CA SER A 102 18.66 -23.61 -5.12
C SER A 102 19.05 -22.66 -3.99
N GLU A 103 20.33 -22.65 -3.59
CA GLU A 103 20.91 -21.71 -2.62
C GLU A 103 20.74 -20.23 -3.01
N LEU A 104 20.58 -19.93 -4.30
CA LEU A 104 20.32 -18.59 -4.82
C LEU A 104 18.81 -18.34 -5.01
N ARG A 105 18.06 -19.34 -5.48
CA ARG A 105 16.65 -19.18 -5.86
C ARG A 105 15.72 -19.17 -4.64
N GLN A 106 16.00 -20.00 -3.65
CA GLN A 106 15.15 -20.16 -2.47
C GLN A 106 15.09 -18.87 -1.63
N PRO A 107 16.21 -18.21 -1.24
CA PRO A 107 16.14 -16.96 -0.48
C PRO A 107 15.35 -15.87 -1.22
N LEU A 108 15.51 -15.79 -2.55
CA LEU A 108 14.77 -14.83 -3.38
C LEU A 108 13.27 -15.12 -3.38
N GLY A 109 12.89 -16.39 -3.56
CA GLY A 109 11.50 -16.84 -3.57
C GLY A 109 10.81 -16.62 -2.23
N TYR A 110 11.45 -17.02 -1.13
CA TYR A 110 10.92 -16.81 0.22
C TYR A 110 10.74 -15.33 0.55
N ALA A 111 11.77 -14.51 0.28
CA ALA A 111 11.67 -13.06 0.45
C ALA A 111 10.50 -12.51 -0.36
N MET A 112 10.37 -12.82 -1.66
CA MET A 112 9.28 -12.31 -2.48
C MET A 112 7.91 -12.76 -1.99
N VAL A 113 7.68 -14.06 -1.78
CA VAL A 113 6.34 -14.58 -1.47
C VAL A 113 5.88 -14.11 -0.09
N GLY A 114 6.69 -14.32 0.95
CA GLY A 114 6.32 -13.92 2.29
C GLY A 114 6.37 -12.42 2.47
N GLY A 115 7.35 -11.76 1.84
CA GLY A 115 7.47 -10.30 1.85
C GLY A 115 6.29 -9.62 1.20
N LEU A 116 5.82 -10.08 0.03
CA LEU A 116 4.63 -9.51 -0.61
C LEU A 116 3.37 -9.75 0.22
N ALA A 117 3.17 -10.96 0.74
CA ALA A 117 1.98 -11.29 1.52
C ALA A 117 1.84 -10.37 2.75
N VAL A 118 2.90 -10.29 3.55
CA VAL A 118 2.89 -9.47 4.78
C VAL A 118 2.91 -7.99 4.46
N SER A 119 3.83 -7.55 3.59
CA SER A 119 4.02 -6.12 3.31
C SER A 119 2.83 -5.51 2.58
N GLN A 120 2.16 -6.27 1.71
CA GLN A 120 1.00 -5.75 0.99
C GLN A 120 -0.18 -5.54 1.93
N LEU A 121 -0.43 -6.47 2.86
CA LEU A 121 -1.48 -6.32 3.88
C LEU A 121 -1.19 -5.11 4.78
N LEU A 122 0.05 -5.01 5.29
CA LEU A 122 0.46 -3.86 6.10
C LEU A 122 0.31 -2.56 5.32
N THR A 123 0.70 -2.52 4.04
CA THR A 123 0.62 -1.31 3.23
C THR A 123 -0.83 -0.92 2.92
N LEU A 124 -1.69 -1.87 2.56
CA LEU A 124 -3.12 -1.60 2.29
C LEU A 124 -3.85 -1.02 3.51
N TYR A 125 -3.44 -1.43 4.71
CA TYR A 125 -4.01 -0.89 5.95
C TYR A 125 -3.34 0.41 6.40
N THR A 126 -2.01 0.46 6.38
CA THR A 126 -1.25 1.60 6.91
C THR A 126 -1.38 2.83 6.01
N THR A 127 -1.45 2.66 4.68
CA THR A 127 -1.54 3.78 3.73
C THR A 127 -2.80 4.65 3.95
N PRO A 128 -4.04 4.11 4.00
CA PRO A 128 -5.21 4.94 4.25
C PRO A 128 -5.21 5.56 5.65
N VAL A 129 -4.70 4.84 6.67
CA VAL A 129 -4.59 5.38 8.03
C VAL A 129 -3.64 6.57 8.07
N VAL A 130 -2.43 6.42 7.52
CA VAL A 130 -1.43 7.50 7.51
C VAL A 130 -1.91 8.68 6.65
N TYR A 131 -2.62 8.41 5.54
CA TYR A 131 -3.24 9.45 4.72
C TYR A 131 -4.20 10.32 5.54
N LEU A 132 -5.15 9.70 6.24
CA LEU A 132 -6.12 10.40 7.09
C LEU A 132 -5.48 11.13 8.26
N TYR A 133 -4.45 10.56 8.87
CA TYR A 133 -3.70 11.21 9.93
C TYR A 133 -3.01 12.49 9.44
N LEU A 134 -2.38 12.43 8.28
CA LEU A 134 -1.71 13.58 7.69
C LEU A 134 -2.69 14.65 7.22
N ASP A 135 -3.84 14.26 6.67
CA ASP A 135 -4.91 15.20 6.34
C ASP A 135 -5.42 15.91 7.61
N ARG A 136 -5.68 15.19 8.70
CA ARG A 136 -6.08 15.79 9.99
C ARG A 136 -5.02 16.75 10.54
N ILE A 137 -3.74 16.41 10.44
CA ILE A 137 -2.64 17.29 10.84
C ILE A 137 -2.57 18.52 9.93
N GLN A 138 -2.83 18.37 8.63
CA GLN A 138 -2.89 19.48 7.68
C GLN A 138 -4.06 20.42 7.99
N VAL A 139 -5.25 19.90 8.31
CA VAL A 139 -6.40 20.70 8.74
C VAL A 139 -6.11 21.41 10.06
N TRP A 140 -5.42 20.76 11.00
CA TRP A 140 -5.01 21.38 12.27
C TRP A 140 -3.97 22.49 12.07
N LEU A 141 -2.96 22.28 11.22
CA LEU A 141 -1.95 23.29 10.84
C LEU A 141 -2.56 24.43 10.00
N ARG A 142 -3.57 24.14 9.18
CA ARG A 142 -4.37 25.13 8.43
C ARG A 142 -5.54 25.67 9.24
N GLY A 143 -5.70 25.28 10.50
CA GLY A 143 -6.75 25.69 11.45
C GLY A 143 -6.76 27.18 11.79
N GLY A 144 -6.16 28.02 10.96
CA GLY A 144 -6.48 29.42 10.80
C GLY A 144 -7.47 29.74 9.66
N LYS A 145 -7.97 28.80 8.83
CA LYS A 145 -9.02 29.08 7.83
C LYS A 145 -9.79 27.85 7.32
N GLN A 146 -11.07 27.84 7.73
CA GLN A 146 -12.27 27.29 7.09
C GLN A 146 -12.62 25.81 7.27
N HIS A 147 -13.50 25.65 8.27
CA HIS A 147 -14.40 24.55 8.55
C HIS A 147 -15.79 25.00 8.10
N HIS A 148 -16.22 24.73 6.86
CA HIS A 148 -17.63 24.74 6.45
C HIS A 148 -17.74 24.15 5.03
N GLU A 149 -18.89 23.53 4.76
CA GLU A 149 -19.36 23.08 3.44
C GLU A 149 -19.18 21.59 3.11
N HIS A 150 -19.71 20.70 3.95
CA HIS A 150 -20.08 19.33 3.51
C HIS A 150 -21.32 18.74 4.22
N ASP A 151 -22.16 19.56 4.86
CA ASP A 151 -23.43 19.13 5.49
C ASP A 151 -24.67 19.35 4.59
N GLU A 152 -24.51 19.86 3.36
CA GLU A 152 -25.65 20.21 2.49
C GLU A 152 -26.11 19.12 1.51
N ILE A 153 -25.31 18.08 1.26
CA ILE A 153 -25.63 17.10 0.21
C ILE A 153 -26.61 16.00 0.68
N GLU A 154 -26.79 15.79 1.99
CA GLU A 154 -27.68 14.74 2.50
C GLU A 154 -29.18 15.14 2.50
N ARG A 155 -29.54 16.40 2.22
CA ARG A 155 -30.93 16.89 2.35
C ARG A 155 -31.78 16.87 1.08
N ILE A 156 -31.23 16.58 -0.09
CA ILE A 156 -31.95 16.83 -1.36
C ILE A 156 -32.96 15.74 -1.82
N PRO A 157 -32.94 14.45 -1.42
CA PRO A 157 -33.95 13.53 -1.94
C PRO A 157 -35.31 13.59 -1.19
N ALA A 158 -35.41 14.26 -0.04
CA ALA A 158 -36.60 14.20 0.81
C ALA A 158 -37.67 15.29 0.53
N ILE A 159 -37.37 16.32 -0.27
CA ILE A 159 -38.24 17.50 -0.43
C ILE A 159 -38.99 17.50 -1.78
N ALA A 160 -38.74 16.53 -2.67
CA ALA A 160 -39.38 16.46 -3.99
C ALA A 160 -40.73 15.68 -4.01
N ALA A 161 -41.32 15.39 -2.85
CA ALA A 161 -42.51 14.55 -2.71
C ALA A 161 -43.73 15.24 -2.06
N GLU A 162 -43.76 16.57 -2.00
CA GLU A 162 -44.97 17.34 -1.62
C GLU A 162 -45.31 18.41 -2.67
#